data_AF-A0A060BZI9-F1
#
_entry.id   AF-A0A060BZI9-F1
#
_cell.length_a   1.000
_cell.length_b   1.000
_cell.length_c   1.000
_cell.angle_alpha   90.00
_cell.angle_beta   90.00
_cell.angle_gamma   90.00
#
_symmetry.space_group_name_H-M   'P 1'
#
loop_
_entity.id
_entity.type
_entity.pdbx_description
1 polymer ?
#
loop_
_entity_poly.entity_id
_entity_poly.type
_entity_poly.pdbx_seq_one_letter_code
_entity_poly.pdbx_strand_id
1 'polypeptide(L)'
;SVALSSENTMAIVRNLLRDVVRAAGDLSGRLVKRDVELARRAARILPELAPVAVGRDGRILEWNESLAETDPLHRHLSHLYELHPGCGITPATPRLLDAARRSLDVRGLDGSGWSLVWRMMMWARLGDGDRVGEMLRRSVRLVPADAAASVHGGGVYSSLLCAH
;
A
#
# COMPACT_ATOMS: atom_id res chain seq x y z
N SER A 1 7.17 -23.52 5.92
CA SER A 1 6.50 -22.61 6.87
C SER A 1 5.21 -22.11 6.24
N VAL A 2 4.14 -21.90 7.00
CA VAL A 2 2.92 -21.22 6.55
C VAL A 2 2.78 -19.98 7.40
N ALA A 3 2.66 -18.81 6.77
CA ALA A 3 2.49 -17.55 7.47
C ALA A 3 1.18 -17.54 8.28
N LEU A 4 1.22 -16.99 9.49
CA LEU A 4 0.06 -16.86 10.38
C LEU A 4 -0.84 -15.70 9.95
N SER A 5 -0.25 -14.62 9.44
CA SER A 5 -0.98 -13.43 8.99
C SER A 5 -0.22 -12.69 7.89
N SER A 6 -0.95 -11.84 7.18
CA SER A 6 -0.39 -10.92 6.21
C SER A 6 -0.41 -9.48 6.69
N GLU A 7 0.61 -8.73 6.30
CA GLU A 7 0.68 -7.31 6.60
C GLU A 7 -0.47 -6.56 5.91
N ASN A 8 -0.87 -6.95 4.71
CA ASN A 8 -2.03 -6.36 4.03
C ASN A 8 -3.33 -6.46 4.87
N THR A 9 -3.67 -7.66 5.37
CA THR A 9 -4.88 -7.83 6.18
C THR A 9 -4.80 -7.00 7.46
N MET A 10 -3.65 -7.03 8.13
CA MET A 10 -3.45 -6.25 9.36
C MET A 10 -3.53 -4.74 9.10
N ALA A 11 -2.96 -4.26 8.00
CA ALA A 11 -3.02 -2.87 7.56
C ALA A 11 -4.44 -2.39 7.31
N ILE A 12 -5.24 -3.17 6.56
CA ILE A 12 -6.64 -2.84 6.29
C ILE A 12 -7.44 -2.79 7.59
N VAL A 13 -7.25 -3.77 8.50
CA VAL A 13 -7.94 -3.79 9.79
C VAL A 13 -7.54 -2.58 10.65
N ARG A 14 -6.24 -2.26 10.76
CA ARG A 14 -5.77 -1.08 11.50
C ARG A 14 -6.33 0.22 10.91
N ASN A 15 -6.41 0.33 9.58
CA ASN A 15 -6.97 1.52 8.93
C ASN A 15 -8.48 1.63 9.21
N LEU A 16 -9.23 0.54 9.06
CA LEU A 16 -10.67 0.52 9.37
C LEU A 16 -10.94 0.93 10.81
N LEU A 17 -10.20 0.40 11.78
CA LEU A 17 -10.40 0.77 13.19
C LEU A 17 -10.06 2.24 13.46
N ARG A 18 -9.02 2.79 12.82
CA ARG A 18 -8.72 4.23 12.90
C ARG A 18 -9.84 5.08 12.30
N ASP A 19 -10.37 4.69 11.15
CA ASP A 19 -11.47 5.42 10.50
C ASP A 19 -12.73 5.40 11.35
N VAL A 20 -13.05 4.27 12.00
CA VAL A 20 -14.17 4.17 12.95
C VAL A 20 -13.97 5.13 14.14
N VAL A 21 -12.78 5.14 14.75
CA VAL A 21 -12.48 6.03 15.88
C VAL A 21 -12.55 7.49 15.47
N ARG A 22 -11.99 7.83 14.30
CA ARG A 22 -12.00 9.19 13.76
C ARG A 22 -13.41 9.65 13.46
N ALA A 23 -14.19 8.87 12.72
CA ALA A 23 -15.57 9.20 12.37
C ALA A 23 -16.44 9.39 13.62
N ALA A 24 -16.22 8.60 14.68
CA ALA A 24 -16.92 8.77 15.95
C ALA A 24 -16.56 10.10 16.64
N GLY A 25 -15.30 10.54 16.54
CA GLY A 25 -14.88 11.86 17.00
C GLY A 25 -15.56 12.99 16.21
N ASP A 26 -15.55 12.90 14.88
CA ASP A 26 -16.13 13.90 13.97
C ASP A 26 -17.67 14.02 14.13
N LEU A 27 -18.34 12.93 14.53
CA LEU A 27 -19.79 12.86 14.73
C LEU A 27 -20.20 12.97 16.21
N SER A 28 -19.32 13.44 17.09
CA SER A 28 -19.61 13.58 18.51
C SER A 28 -20.93 14.32 18.76
N GLY A 29 -21.76 13.79 19.67
CA GLY A 29 -23.10 14.31 19.96
C GLY A 29 -24.21 13.86 19.00
N ARG A 30 -23.89 13.18 17.90
CA ARG A 30 -24.87 12.64 16.94
C ARG A 30 -24.94 11.11 16.93
N LEU A 31 -24.07 10.45 17.69
CA LEU A 31 -23.98 9.00 17.76
C LEU A 31 -25.03 8.40 18.70
N VAL A 32 -25.56 7.24 18.33
CA VAL A 32 -26.33 6.40 19.26
C VAL A 32 -25.39 5.60 20.15
N LYS A 33 -25.90 5.10 21.28
CA LYS A 33 -25.12 4.34 22.28
C LYS A 33 -24.25 3.22 21.67
N ARG A 34 -24.80 2.47 20.72
CA ARG A 34 -24.10 1.36 20.04
C ARG A 34 -22.85 1.83 19.29
N ASP A 35 -22.91 2.98 18.62
CA ASP A 35 -21.80 3.48 17.81
C ASP A 35 -20.68 4.01 18.72
N VAL A 36 -21.04 4.62 19.86
CA VAL A 36 -20.08 5.02 20.90
C VAL A 36 -19.37 3.79 21.48
N GLU A 37 -20.11 2.72 21.76
CA GLU A 37 -19.54 1.46 22.26
C GLU A 37 -18.61 0.79 21.23
N LEU A 38 -19.00 0.79 19.95
CA LEU A 38 -18.18 0.29 18.85
C LEU A 38 -16.86 1.07 18.75
N ALA A 39 -16.92 2.40 18.75
CA ALA A 39 -15.72 3.25 18.66
C ALA A 39 -14.79 3.05 19.86
N ARG A 40 -15.33 2.93 21.08
CA ARG A 40 -14.55 2.60 22.28
C ARG A 40 -13.87 1.24 22.18
N ARG A 41 -14.56 0.23 21.65
CA ARG A 41 -13.99 -1.10 21.43
C ARG A 41 -12.89 -1.06 20.37
N ALA A 42 -13.10 -0.33 19.26
CA ALA A 42 -12.11 -0.13 18.21
C ALA A 42 -10.84 0.55 18.76
N ALA A 43 -11.01 1.63 19.53
CA ALA A 43 -9.90 2.35 20.16
C ALA A 43 -9.09 1.47 21.12
N ARG A 44 -9.75 0.56 21.84
CA ARG A 44 -9.07 -0.39 22.75
C ARG A 44 -8.29 -1.47 22.01
N ILE A 45 -8.86 -2.05 20.95
CA ILE A 45 -8.25 -3.17 20.22
C ILE A 45 -7.12 -2.70 19.29
N LEU A 46 -7.23 -1.51 18.71
CA LEU A 46 -6.25 -0.97 17.76
C LEU A 46 -4.78 -1.09 18.23
N PRO A 47 -4.39 -0.69 19.47
CA PRO A 47 -3.02 -0.84 19.95
C PRO A 47 -2.59 -2.29 20.23
N GLU A 48 -3.53 -3.24 20.33
CA GLU A 48 -3.24 -4.67 20.52
C GLU A 48 -2.92 -5.38 19.19
N LEU A 49 -3.24 -4.77 18.05
CA LEU A 49 -2.93 -5.32 16.73
C LEU A 49 -1.43 -5.27 16.45
N ALA A 50 -0.91 -6.31 15.79
CA ALA A 50 0.49 -6.36 15.37
C ALA A 50 0.84 -5.10 14.55
N PRO A 51 1.94 -4.39 14.90
CA PRO A 51 2.39 -3.21 14.15
C PRO A 51 3.07 -3.61 12.85
N VAL A 52 3.26 -2.65 11.94
CA VAL A 52 4.07 -2.82 10.73
C VAL A 52 5.49 -3.25 11.13
N ALA A 53 5.94 -4.39 10.60
CA ALA A 53 7.24 -4.94 10.90
C ALA A 53 8.26 -4.69 9.77
N VAL A 54 9.50 -4.42 10.14
CA VAL A 54 10.62 -4.26 9.21
C VAL A 54 11.52 -5.49 9.29
N GLY A 55 11.76 -6.13 8.14
CA GLY A 55 12.61 -7.30 8.00
C GLY A 55 14.10 -6.99 8.15
N ARG A 56 14.92 -8.04 8.16
CA ARG A 56 16.39 -7.92 8.30
C ARG A 56 17.05 -7.25 7.09
N ASP A 57 16.42 -7.32 5.93
CA ASP A 57 16.84 -6.67 4.69
C ASP A 57 16.39 -5.19 4.60
N GLY A 58 15.72 -4.69 5.65
CA GLY A 58 15.24 -3.32 5.74
C GLY A 58 13.95 -3.05 5.00
N ARG A 59 13.27 -4.06 4.44
CA ARG A 59 11.96 -3.92 3.80
C ARG A 59 10.83 -4.06 4.81
N ILE A 60 9.64 -3.57 4.48
CA ILE A 60 8.42 -3.94 5.21
C ILE A 60 8.13 -5.41 4.93
N LEU A 61 7.89 -6.19 6.00
CA LEU A 61 7.56 -7.60 5.85
C LEU A 61 6.18 -7.75 5.19
N GLU A 62 6.10 -8.61 4.17
CA GLU A 62 4.82 -8.91 3.52
C GLU A 62 3.93 -9.83 4.39
N TRP A 63 4.58 -10.73 5.12
CA TRP A 63 3.96 -11.68 6.04
C TRP A 63 4.44 -11.45 7.47
N ASN A 64 3.86 -12.15 8.46
CA ASN A 64 4.26 -12.03 9.87
C ASN A 64 5.72 -12.44 10.17
N GLU A 65 6.40 -13.06 9.21
CA GLU A 65 7.81 -13.46 9.29
C GLU A 65 8.51 -13.22 7.95
N SER A 66 9.84 -13.24 7.97
CA SER A 66 10.66 -13.08 6.77
C SER A 66 10.62 -14.37 5.94
N LEU A 67 9.87 -14.37 4.86
CA LEU A 67 9.81 -15.47 3.88
C LEU A 67 10.48 -15.06 2.58
N ALA A 68 11.10 -16.03 1.90
CA ALA A 68 11.65 -15.81 0.57
C ALA A 68 10.54 -15.53 -0.43
N GLU A 69 10.69 -14.49 -1.25
CA GLU A 69 9.74 -14.13 -2.30
C GLU A 69 9.98 -15.00 -3.54
N THR A 70 8.92 -15.64 -4.04
CA THR A 70 8.97 -16.36 -5.32
C THR A 70 9.06 -15.41 -6.51
N ASP A 71 8.49 -14.21 -6.37
CA ASP A 71 8.47 -13.17 -7.41
C ASP A 71 8.78 -11.80 -6.76
N PRO A 72 10.07 -11.40 -6.69
CA PRO A 72 10.46 -10.12 -6.11
C PRO A 72 9.93 -8.90 -6.88
N LEU A 73 9.64 -9.06 -8.19
CA LEU A 73 9.13 -7.99 -9.05
C LEU A 73 7.61 -8.01 -9.20
N HIS A 74 6.92 -8.74 -8.32
CA HIS A 74 5.48 -8.89 -8.38
C HIS A 74 4.74 -7.55 -8.47
N ARG A 75 3.70 -7.50 -9.30
CA ARG A 75 2.94 -6.28 -9.57
C ARG A 75 2.12 -5.77 -8.37
N HIS A 76 1.82 -6.61 -7.38
CA HIS A 76 1.11 -6.20 -6.17
C HIS A 76 2.08 -5.75 -5.07
N LEU A 77 1.67 -4.72 -4.33
CA LEU A 77 2.43 -4.08 -3.24
C LEU A 77 1.57 -4.03 -1.97
N SER A 78 0.77 -5.06 -1.74
CA SER A 78 -0.32 -5.04 -0.75
C SER A 78 0.16 -4.82 0.69
N HIS A 79 1.38 -5.23 1.02
CA HIS A 79 2.01 -4.96 2.32
C HIS A 79 2.38 -3.48 2.54
N LEU A 80 2.33 -2.66 1.49
CA LEU A 80 2.53 -1.21 1.56
C LEU A 80 1.20 -0.44 1.66
N TYR A 81 0.08 -1.11 1.97
CA TYR A 81 -1.22 -0.47 2.12
C TYR A 81 -1.17 0.71 3.10
N GLU A 82 -0.43 0.59 4.22
CA GLU A 82 -0.29 1.68 5.21
C GLU A 82 0.39 2.95 4.66
N LEU A 83 1.17 2.83 3.58
CA LEU A 83 1.75 3.96 2.86
C LEU A 83 0.74 4.59 1.90
N HIS A 84 0.06 3.75 1.11
CA HIS A 84 -1.02 4.17 0.24
C HIS A 84 -1.94 2.99 -0.15
N PRO A 85 -3.27 3.12 -0.01
CA PRO A 85 -4.02 4.34 0.32
C PRO A 85 -4.17 4.63 1.82
N GLY A 86 -3.71 3.74 2.70
CA GLY A 86 -3.79 3.88 4.15
C GLY A 86 -3.00 5.08 4.71
N CYS A 87 -3.02 5.19 6.04
CA CYS A 87 -2.44 6.32 6.76
C CYS A 87 -1.52 5.94 7.93
N GLY A 88 -0.99 4.71 7.97
CA GLY A 88 -0.14 4.23 9.07
C GLY A 88 1.34 4.54 8.91
N ILE A 89 1.79 4.80 7.68
CA ILE A 89 3.16 5.23 7.39
C ILE A 89 3.13 6.72 7.04
N THR A 90 3.75 7.54 7.89
CA THR A 90 3.70 9.01 7.83
C THR A 90 5.07 9.61 8.12
N PRO A 91 5.27 10.94 7.98
CA PRO A 91 6.50 11.61 8.42
C PRO A 91 6.87 11.36 9.89
N ALA A 92 5.90 11.03 10.75
CA ALA A 92 6.14 10.67 12.14
C ALA A 92 6.73 9.25 12.33
N THR A 93 6.78 8.45 11.26
CA THR A 93 7.34 7.08 11.25
C THR A 93 8.50 6.97 10.26
N PRO A 94 9.62 7.71 10.44
CA PRO A 94 10.71 7.79 9.46
C PRO A 94 11.32 6.43 9.13
N ARG A 95 11.48 5.56 10.14
CA ARG A 95 11.96 4.18 9.92
C ARG A 95 11.07 3.37 8.97
N LEU A 96 9.75 3.57 9.02
CA LEU A 96 8.82 2.87 8.13
C LEU A 96 8.79 3.50 6.73
N LEU A 97 9.02 4.82 6.61
CA LEU A 97 9.17 5.46 5.30
C LEU A 97 10.41 4.91 4.57
N ASP A 98 11.53 4.77 5.26
CA ASP A 98 12.74 4.18 4.68
C ASP A 98 12.53 2.72 4.29
N ALA A 99 11.82 1.95 5.12
CA ALA A 99 11.50 0.57 4.80
C ALA A 99 10.55 0.43 3.61
N ALA A 100 9.56 1.31 3.49
CA ALA A 100 8.64 1.33 2.36
C ALA A 100 9.36 1.74 1.06
N ARG A 101 10.29 2.71 1.13
CA ARG A 101 11.17 3.07 -0.01
C ARG A 101 11.96 1.86 -0.49
N ARG A 102 12.62 1.13 0.43
CA ARG A 102 13.35 -0.10 0.10
C ARG A 102 12.46 -1.18 -0.51
N SER A 103 11.25 -1.36 0.02
CA SER A 103 10.27 -2.30 -0.54
C SER A 103 9.91 -1.93 -1.98
N LEU A 104 9.67 -0.65 -2.28
CA LEU A 104 9.37 -0.18 -3.65
C LEU A 104 10.54 -0.36 -4.60
N ASP A 105 11.77 -0.01 -4.17
CA ASP A 105 12.97 -0.18 -4.98
C ASP A 105 13.17 -1.64 -5.39
N VAL A 106 13.02 -2.59 -4.45
CA VAL A 106 13.16 -4.04 -4.75
C VAL A 106 12.05 -4.54 -5.66
N ARG A 107 10.82 -4.04 -5.50
CA ARG A 107 9.68 -4.41 -6.36
C ARG A 107 9.80 -3.83 -7.76
N GLY A 108 10.78 -2.97 -8.01
CA GLY A 108 11.06 -2.37 -9.30
C GLY A 108 10.06 -1.31 -9.74
N LEU A 109 10.18 -0.92 -11.00
CA LEU A 109 9.49 0.24 -11.57
C LEU A 109 8.52 -0.13 -12.70
N ASP A 110 8.20 -1.41 -12.85
CA ASP A 110 7.33 -1.91 -13.90
C ASP A 110 6.16 -2.72 -13.32
N GLY A 111 5.19 -3.03 -14.17
CA GLY A 111 3.97 -3.74 -13.81
C GLY A 111 2.86 -3.48 -14.84
N SER A 112 1.68 -3.95 -14.53
CA SER A 112 0.46 -3.62 -15.28
C SER A 112 0.09 -2.15 -15.12
N GLY A 113 -0.79 -1.62 -15.96
CA GLY A 113 -1.17 -0.20 -15.93
C GLY A 113 -1.63 0.31 -14.55
N TRP A 114 -2.42 -0.49 -13.81
CA TRP A 114 -2.83 -0.11 -12.44
C TRP A 114 -1.68 -0.14 -11.43
N SER A 115 -0.70 -1.04 -11.61
CA SER A 115 0.45 -1.16 -10.71
C SER A 115 1.38 0.03 -10.84
N LEU A 116 1.59 0.52 -12.08
CA LEU A 116 2.37 1.73 -12.35
C LEU A 116 1.79 2.94 -11.62
N VAL A 117 0.47 3.16 -11.73
CA VAL A 117 -0.19 4.28 -11.06
C VAL A 117 -0.17 4.13 -9.54
N TRP A 118 -0.36 2.90 -9.02
CA TRP A 118 -0.30 2.66 -7.57
C TRP A 118 1.10 2.96 -7.00
N ARG A 119 2.16 2.52 -7.69
CA ARG A 119 3.56 2.87 -7.36
C ARG A 119 3.79 4.38 -7.42
N MET A 120 3.27 5.06 -8.43
CA MET A 120 3.37 6.52 -8.56
C MET A 120 2.82 7.23 -7.32
N MET A 121 1.65 6.81 -6.82
CA MET A 121 1.06 7.39 -5.61
C MET A 121 1.89 7.11 -4.36
N MET A 122 2.49 5.92 -4.27
CA MET A 122 3.40 5.58 -3.16
C MET A 122 4.68 6.42 -3.19
N TRP A 123 5.30 6.61 -4.36
CA TRP A 123 6.46 7.50 -4.52
C TRP A 123 6.12 8.96 -4.19
N ALA A 124 4.92 9.43 -4.56
CA ALA A 124 4.43 10.74 -4.17
C ALA A 124 4.30 10.87 -2.63
N ARG A 125 3.80 9.84 -1.94
CA ARG A 125 3.74 9.80 -0.46
C ARG A 125 5.13 9.81 0.19
N LEU A 126 6.16 9.32 -0.49
CA LEU A 126 7.56 9.36 -0.05
C LEU A 126 8.26 10.68 -0.39
N GLY A 127 7.59 11.61 -1.09
CA GLY A 127 8.16 12.88 -1.52
C GLY A 127 9.21 12.76 -2.64
N ASP A 128 9.22 11.65 -3.38
CA ASP A 128 10.22 11.38 -4.42
C ASP A 128 9.71 11.80 -5.81
N GLY A 129 9.94 13.07 -6.16
CA GLY A 129 9.47 13.66 -7.41
C GLY A 129 10.08 13.02 -8.66
N ASP A 130 11.34 12.58 -8.59
CA ASP A 130 12.02 11.96 -9.71
C ASP A 130 11.41 10.59 -10.04
N ARG A 131 11.16 9.77 -9.02
CA ARG A 131 10.45 8.49 -9.18
C ARG A 131 9.02 8.67 -9.66
N VAL A 132 8.32 9.70 -9.19
CA VAL A 132 6.98 10.05 -9.71
C VAL A 132 7.04 10.37 -11.21
N GLY A 133 8.00 11.20 -11.64
CA GLY A 133 8.18 11.54 -13.05
C GLY A 133 8.55 10.33 -13.91
N GLU A 134 9.31 9.37 -13.38
CA GLU A 134 9.58 8.10 -14.06
C GLU A 134 8.33 7.23 -14.20
N MET A 135 7.55 7.07 -13.12
CA MET A 135 6.29 6.32 -13.14
C MET A 135 5.30 6.91 -14.15
N LEU A 136 5.17 8.24 -14.18
CA LEU A 136 4.26 8.93 -15.10
C LEU A 136 4.61 8.64 -16.55
N ARG A 137 5.90 8.72 -16.92
CA ARG A 137 6.37 8.39 -18.28
C ARG A 137 6.04 6.94 -18.65
N ARG A 138 6.17 6.01 -17.70
CA ARG A 138 5.81 4.59 -17.92
C ARG A 138 4.30 4.39 -18.05
N SER A 139 3.48 5.08 -17.25
CA SER A 139 2.02 4.94 -17.30
C SER A 139 1.40 5.45 -18.59
N VAL A 140 2.09 6.33 -19.33
CA VAL A 140 1.63 6.86 -20.63
C VAL A 140 2.39 6.29 -21.83
N ARG A 141 3.15 5.20 -21.62
CA ARG A 141 3.79 4.44 -22.71
C ARG A 141 2.71 3.89 -23.65
N LEU A 142 2.87 4.12 -24.96
CA LEU A 142 1.96 3.54 -25.96
C LEU A 142 2.13 2.01 -26.02
N VAL A 143 1.02 1.29 -25.87
CA VAL A 143 0.95 -0.16 -26.00
C VAL A 143 0.17 -0.50 -27.28
N PRO A 144 0.73 -1.31 -28.21
CA PRO A 144 0.00 -1.77 -29.38
C PRO A 144 -1.24 -2.59 -29.00
N ALA A 145 -2.34 -2.42 -29.74
CA ALA A 145 -3.59 -3.12 -29.43
C ALA A 145 -3.51 -4.64 -29.67
N ASP A 146 -2.56 -5.08 -30.47
CA ASP A 146 -2.25 -6.49 -30.78
C ASP A 146 -1.11 -7.05 -29.92
N ALA A 147 -0.59 -6.27 -28.96
CA ALA A 147 0.40 -6.75 -28.02
C ALA A 147 -0.15 -7.92 -27.19
N ALA A 148 0.68 -8.94 -26.97
CA ALA A 148 0.33 -10.04 -26.08
C ALA A 148 0.07 -9.53 -24.66
N ALA A 149 -0.95 -10.09 -24.00
CA ALA A 149 -1.25 -9.77 -22.61
C ALA A 149 -0.05 -10.10 -21.71
N SER A 150 0.31 -9.16 -20.83
CA SER A 150 1.46 -9.29 -19.94
C SER A 150 1.14 -8.64 -18.60
N VAL A 151 1.77 -9.13 -17.52
CA VAL A 151 1.64 -8.52 -16.18
C VAL A 151 2.64 -7.37 -15.95
N HIS A 152 3.48 -7.11 -16.95
CA HIS A 152 4.46 -6.03 -17.04
C HIS A 152 4.31 -5.31 -18.38
N GLY A 153 4.85 -4.10 -18.51
CA GLY A 153 4.76 -3.39 -19.78
C GLY A 153 3.48 -2.56 -19.94
N GLY A 154 2.76 -2.29 -18.85
CA GLY A 154 1.54 -1.49 -18.87
C GLY A 154 1.74 -0.06 -19.41
N GLY A 155 0.65 0.63 -19.69
CA GLY A 155 0.68 1.96 -20.29
C GLY A 155 -0.70 2.40 -20.76
N VAL A 156 -0.77 2.97 -21.96
CA VAL A 156 -2.03 3.35 -22.61
C VAL A 156 -2.08 2.85 -24.05
N TYR A 157 -3.27 2.49 -24.52
CA TYR A 157 -3.52 2.31 -25.95
C TYR A 157 -3.58 3.67 -26.67
N SER A 158 -3.68 3.67 -28.00
CA SER A 158 -3.88 4.89 -28.80
C SER A 158 -5.14 5.68 -28.44
N SER A 159 -6.12 5.00 -27.82
CA SER A 159 -7.36 5.60 -27.27
C SER A 159 -7.17 6.27 -25.90
N LEU A 160 -5.96 6.26 -25.33
CA LEU A 160 -5.64 6.66 -23.96
C LEU A 160 -6.26 5.80 -22.86
N LEU A 161 -6.97 4.72 -23.21
CA LEU A 161 -7.41 3.73 -22.23
C LEU A 161 -6.20 2.96 -21.68
N CYS A 162 -6.28 2.62 -20.39
CA CYS A 162 -5.24 1.88 -19.68
C CYS A 162 -4.98 0.51 -20.33
N ALA A 163 -3.70 0.21 -20.57
CA ALA A 163 -3.23 -1.09 -20.98
C ALA A 163 -2.69 -1.86 -19.75
N HIS A 164 -3.21 -3.06 -19.55
CA HIS A 164 -2.88 -3.91 -18.40
C HIS A 164 -1.82 -4.94 -18.71
#